data_AF-A0A847HIX6-F1
#
_entry.id   AF-A0A847HIX6-F1
#
_cell.length_a   1.000
_cell.length_b   1.000
_cell.length_c   1.000
_cell.angle_alpha   90.00
_cell.angle_beta   90.00
_cell.angle_gamma   90.00
#
_symmetry.space_group_name_H-M   'P 1'
#
loop_
_entity.id
_entity.type
_entity.pdbx_description
1 polymer ?
#
loop_
_entity_poly.entity_id
_entity_poly.type
_entity_poly.pdbx_seq_one_letter_code
_entity_poly.pdbx_strand_id
1 'polypeptide(L)'
;MEIKRCDKCGTPLVVPSIPWPATVSIMILTFIASVLILVEIKWKLYGYDSLPPKFLEREHFDKFSTGMKYDTAANLTPLGPGIQTYAREIVEKESSQQQTPVEIISRDEIGNEMRLCFENGILTRKELLWSIKNTVMLKKISKSARKAVGLDL
;
A
#
# COMPACT_ATOMS: atom_id res chain seq x y z
N MET A 1 5.55 -16.52 -51.49
CA MET A 1 6.58 -17.55 -51.22
C MET A 1 7.61 -17.43 -52.33
N GLU A 2 8.73 -16.75 -52.09
CA GLU A 2 9.79 -16.66 -53.09
C GLU A 2 10.74 -17.84 -52.93
N ILE A 3 10.74 -18.73 -53.91
CA ILE A 3 11.67 -19.86 -53.96
C ILE A 3 12.93 -19.37 -54.69
N LYS A 4 13.96 -18.99 -53.95
CA LYS A 4 15.30 -18.81 -54.54
C LYS A 4 15.97 -20.18 -54.61
N ARG A 5 16.28 -20.65 -55.84
CA ARG A 5 17.06 -21.88 -56.05
C ARG A 5 18.52 -21.60 -55.70
N CYS A 6 19.13 -22.51 -54.93
CA CYS A 6 20.57 -22.51 -54.74
C CYS A 6 21.21 -23.33 -55.88
N ASP A 7 21.98 -22.67 -56.74
CA ASP A 7 22.58 -23.29 -57.94
C ASP A 7 23.64 -24.36 -57.62
N LYS A 8 24.08 -24.50 -56.36
CA LYS A 8 25.10 -25.48 -55.97
C LYS A 8 24.57 -26.81 -55.43
N CYS A 9 23.34 -26.87 -54.93
CA CYS A 9 22.85 -28.06 -54.22
C CYS A 9 21.45 -28.52 -54.63
N GLY A 10 20.75 -27.81 -55.53
CA GLY A 10 19.50 -28.27 -56.15
C GLY A 10 18.31 -28.44 -55.20
N THR A 11 18.50 -28.29 -53.89
CA THR A 11 17.47 -28.38 -52.86
C THR A 11 16.82 -27.01 -52.65
N PRO A 12 15.48 -26.93 -52.60
CA PRO A 12 14.80 -25.67 -52.32
C PRO A 12 15.09 -25.27 -50.87
N LEU A 13 15.88 -24.21 -50.69
CA LEU A 13 16.08 -23.60 -49.38
C LEU A 13 14.87 -22.72 -49.09
N VAL A 14 13.86 -23.31 -48.42
CA VAL A 14 12.70 -22.55 -47.94
C VAL A 14 13.17 -21.76 -46.73
N VAL A 15 13.57 -20.51 -46.94
CA VAL A 15 13.75 -19.56 -45.85
C VAL A 15 12.34 -19.15 -45.41
N PRO A 16 11.88 -19.50 -44.19
CA PRO A 16 10.58 -19.06 -43.73
C PRO A 16 10.64 -17.55 -43.49
N SER A 17 10.29 -16.78 -44.51
CA SER A 17 10.03 -15.34 -44.35
C SER A 17 8.72 -15.19 -43.59
N ILE A 18 8.81 -14.84 -42.32
CA ILE A 18 7.64 -14.37 -41.57
C ILE A 18 7.04 -13.22 -42.38
N PRO A 19 5.73 -13.23 -42.68
CA PRO A 19 5.11 -12.16 -43.46
C PRO A 19 5.29 -10.84 -42.72
N TRP A 20 5.67 -9.78 -43.43
CA TRP A 20 5.95 -8.45 -42.88
C TRP A 20 4.94 -7.95 -41.82
N PRO A 21 3.62 -8.13 -42.00
CA PRO A 21 2.62 -7.76 -40.99
C PRO A 21 2.77 -8.50 -39.65
N ALA A 22 3.22 -9.76 -39.67
CA ALA A 22 3.48 -10.54 -38.48
C ALA A 22 4.77 -10.09 -37.79
N THR A 23 5.82 -9.74 -38.55
CA THR A 23 7.05 -9.17 -37.99
C THR A 23 6.80 -7.84 -37.28
N VAL A 24 6.00 -6.95 -37.89
CA VAL A 24 5.61 -5.66 -37.29
C VAL A 24 4.76 -5.87 -36.03
N SER A 25 3.78 -6.78 -36.08
CA SER A 25 2.96 -7.13 -34.91
C SER A 25 3.80 -7.64 -33.74
N ILE A 26 4.79 -8.50 -34.00
CA ILE A 26 5.71 -9.01 -32.98
C ILE A 26 6.54 -7.88 -32.38
N MET A 27 7.06 -6.94 -33.19
CA MET A 27 7.83 -5.79 -32.68
C MET A 27 6.98 -4.86 -31.80
N ILE A 28 5.72 -4.63 -32.17
CA ILE A 28 4.82 -3.80 -31.37
C ILE A 28 4.52 -4.49 -30.03
N LEU A 29 4.24 -5.80 -30.04
CA LEU A 29 3.99 -6.56 -28.82
C LEU A 29 5.21 -6.61 -27.91
N THR A 30 6.41 -6.82 -28.44
CA THR A 30 7.64 -6.82 -27.64
C THR A 30 7.94 -5.43 -27.06
N PHE A 31 7.68 -4.36 -27.83
CA PHE A 31 7.79 -2.99 -27.32
C PHE A 31 6.84 -2.75 -26.15
N ILE A 32 5.55 -3.09 -26.30
CA ILE A 32 4.56 -2.94 -25.22
C ILE A 32 4.97 -3.76 -23.98
N ALA A 33 5.36 -5.02 -24.16
CA ALA A 33 5.80 -5.88 -23.06
C ALA A 33 7.02 -5.28 -22.33
N SER A 34 8.01 -4.79 -23.07
CA SER A 34 9.20 -4.17 -22.47
C SER A 34 8.89 -2.88 -21.71
N VAL A 35 7.94 -2.07 -22.19
CA VAL A 35 7.45 -0.88 -21.48
C VAL A 35 6.73 -1.28 -20.18
N LEU A 36 5.86 -2.28 -20.22
CA LEU A 36 5.14 -2.76 -19.03
C LEU A 36 6.12 -3.28 -17.96
N ILE A 37 7.13 -4.05 -18.35
CA ILE A 37 8.18 -4.53 -17.44
C ILE A 37 8.95 -3.36 -16.81
N LEU A 38 9.33 -2.35 -17.61
CA LEU A 38 10.00 -1.15 -17.11
C LEU A 38 9.14 -0.36 -16.11
N VAL A 39 7.83 -0.25 -16.38
CA VAL A 39 6.88 0.40 -15.47
C VAL A 39 6.76 -0.37 -14.17
N GLU A 40 6.64 -1.70 -14.22
CA GLU A 40 6.55 -2.56 -13.02
C GLU A 40 7.83 -2.48 -12.18
N ILE A 41 9.00 -2.54 -12.82
CA ILE A 41 10.30 -2.40 -12.14
C ILE A 41 10.42 -1.02 -11.49
N LYS A 42 10.05 0.05 -12.20
CA LYS A 42 10.06 1.41 -11.63
C LYS A 42 9.06 1.55 -10.48
N TRP A 43 7.89 0.92 -10.56
CA TRP A 43 6.92 0.89 -9.47
C TRP A 43 7.43 0.12 -8.25
N LYS A 44 8.15 -0.99 -8.46
CA LYS A 44 8.77 -1.75 -7.36
C LYS A 44 9.97 -1.05 -6.73
N LEU A 45 10.79 -0.37 -7.53
CA LEU A 45 12.01 0.31 -7.06
C LEU A 45 11.76 1.72 -6.52
N TYR A 46 10.76 2.42 -7.06
CA TYR A 46 10.52 3.85 -6.79
C TYR A 46 9.04 4.19 -6.53
N GLY A 47 8.13 3.22 -6.63
CA GLY A 47 6.71 3.40 -6.37
C GLY A 47 6.34 3.11 -4.92
N TYR A 48 5.04 2.97 -4.66
CA TYR A 48 4.47 2.85 -3.32
C TYR A 48 5.07 1.70 -2.49
N ASP A 49 5.48 0.60 -3.14
CA ASP A 49 6.11 -0.57 -2.51
C ASP A 49 7.57 -0.35 -2.10
N SER A 50 8.23 0.68 -2.63
CA SER A 50 9.63 1.03 -2.29
C SER A 50 9.74 1.94 -1.06
N LEU A 51 8.63 2.53 -0.64
CA LEU A 51 8.61 3.38 0.53
C LEU A 51 8.76 2.51 1.78
N PRO A 52 9.67 2.86 2.71
CA PRO A 52 9.80 2.11 3.95
C PRO A 52 8.44 2.10 4.66
N PRO A 53 8.03 0.95 5.23
CA PRO A 53 6.75 0.86 5.94
C PRO A 53 6.71 1.96 7.01
N LYS A 54 5.67 2.79 6.96
CA LYS A 54 5.41 3.77 8.01
C LYS A 54 4.65 3.08 9.12
N PHE A 55 5.04 3.37 10.35
CA PHE A 55 4.37 2.86 11.54
C PHE A 55 3.52 3.95 12.16
N LEU A 56 2.53 3.55 12.95
CA LEU A 56 1.85 4.51 13.80
C LEU A 56 2.82 5.03 14.85
N GLU A 57 2.79 6.33 15.07
CA GLU A 57 3.66 7.03 16.01
C GLU A 57 2.79 7.86 16.94
N ARG A 58 3.32 8.20 18.12
CA ARG A 58 2.58 9.01 19.09
C ARG A 58 2.19 10.38 18.54
N GLU A 59 3.04 10.97 17.69
CA GLU A 59 2.76 12.24 17.02
C GLU A 59 1.51 12.19 16.13
N HIS A 60 1.18 11.02 15.55
CA HIS A 60 -0.05 10.85 14.80
C HIS A 60 -1.27 10.97 15.72
N PHE A 61 -1.21 10.39 16.91
CA PHE A 61 -2.30 10.42 17.89
C PHE A 61 -2.49 11.78 18.56
N ASP A 62 -1.40 12.53 18.76
CA ASP A 62 -1.43 13.82 19.44
C ASP A 62 -2.09 14.92 18.59
N LYS A 63 -2.24 14.72 17.28
CA LYS A 63 -2.97 15.62 16.36
C LYS A 63 -4.47 15.66 16.61
N PHE A 64 -5.03 14.66 17.29
CA PHE A 64 -6.47 14.54 17.52
C PHE A 64 -6.87 15.05 18.90
N SER A 65 -7.99 15.77 18.97
CA SER A 65 -8.57 16.24 20.23
C SER A 65 -10.08 15.99 20.23
N THR A 66 -10.64 15.72 21.40
CA THR A 66 -12.10 15.63 21.54
C THR A 66 -12.75 16.96 21.10
N GLY A 67 -13.94 16.88 20.50
CA GLY A 67 -14.62 18.02 19.88
C GLY A 67 -14.21 18.30 18.43
N MET A 68 -13.21 17.61 17.88
CA MET A 68 -12.83 17.73 16.47
C MET A 68 -13.93 17.16 15.55
N LYS A 69 -14.19 17.83 14.42
CA LYS A 69 -15.14 17.35 13.41
C LYS A 69 -14.58 16.18 12.62
N TYR A 70 -15.46 15.27 12.18
CA TYR A 70 -15.11 14.10 11.37
C TYR A 70 -14.25 14.45 10.15
N ASP A 71 -14.65 15.44 9.35
CA ASP A 71 -13.91 15.82 8.13
C ASP A 71 -12.49 16.30 8.45
N THR A 72 -12.32 17.03 9.56
CA THR A 72 -11.00 17.48 10.01
C THR A 72 -10.15 16.30 10.45
N ALA A 73 -10.73 15.37 11.21
CA ALA A 73 -10.02 14.19 11.67
C ALA A 73 -9.66 13.24 10.51
N ALA A 74 -10.57 13.02 9.57
CA ALA A 74 -10.34 12.19 8.38
C ALA A 74 -9.14 12.70 7.57
N ASN A 75 -9.02 14.02 7.40
CA ASN A 75 -7.89 14.64 6.69
C ASN A 75 -6.55 14.52 7.45
N LEU A 76 -6.58 14.42 8.78
CA LEU A 76 -5.39 14.25 9.63
C LEU A 76 -5.01 12.78 9.83
N THR A 77 -5.85 11.85 9.37
CA THR A 77 -5.63 10.42 9.59
C THR A 77 -4.42 9.95 8.78
N PRO A 78 -3.45 9.25 9.39
CA PRO A 78 -2.24 8.85 8.70
C PRO A 78 -2.58 7.85 7.59
N LEU A 79 -2.23 8.22 6.36
CA LEU A 79 -2.27 7.34 5.20
C LEU A 79 -0.82 7.08 4.77
N GLY A 80 -0.48 5.82 4.59
CA GLY A 80 0.85 5.46 4.15
C GLY A 80 1.05 3.96 3.93
N PRO A 81 2.13 3.58 3.25
CA PRO A 81 2.52 2.19 3.08
C PRO A 81 2.73 1.58 4.47
N GLY A 82 2.08 0.44 4.73
CA GLY A 82 2.10 -0.24 6.03
C GLY A 82 1.06 0.24 7.05
N ILE A 83 0.26 1.27 6.76
CA ILE A 83 -0.87 1.71 7.60
C ILE A 83 -2.19 1.51 6.84
N GLN A 84 -3.05 0.66 7.39
CA GLN A 84 -4.40 0.45 6.91
C GLN A 84 -5.38 1.28 7.73
N THR A 85 -6.10 2.18 7.06
CA THR A 85 -7.12 3.02 7.68
C THR A 85 -8.47 2.73 7.05
N TYR A 86 -9.49 2.54 7.89
CA TYR A 86 -10.88 2.37 7.45
C TYR A 86 -11.85 3.00 8.46
N ALA A 87 -13.03 3.37 7.99
CA ALA A 87 -14.13 3.84 8.82
C ALA A 87 -15.24 2.79 8.87
N ARG A 88 -15.90 2.65 10.02
CA ARG A 88 -17.06 1.76 10.19
C ARG A 88 -18.11 2.40 11.08
N GLU A 89 -19.37 2.05 10.85
CA GLU A 89 -20.49 2.40 11.72
C GLU A 89 -20.62 1.37 12.85
N ILE A 90 -20.79 1.84 14.09
CA ILE A 90 -21.03 1.00 15.25
C ILE A 90 -22.53 0.74 15.34
N VAL A 91 -22.97 -0.37 14.75
CA VAL A 91 -24.37 -0.83 14.88
C VAL A 91 -24.53 -1.52 16.24
N GLU A 92 -24.98 -0.79 17.25
CA GLU A 92 -25.43 -1.40 18.50
C GLU A 92 -26.78 -2.09 18.26
N LYS A 93 -26.89 -3.37 18.64
CA LYS A 93 -28.03 -4.24 18.34
C LYS A 93 -29.38 -3.76 18.89
N GLU A 94 -29.41 -2.72 19.71
CA GLU A 94 -30.63 -2.25 20.39
C GLU A 94 -30.76 -0.71 20.48
N SER A 95 -30.12 0.09 19.60
CA SER A 95 -30.30 1.55 19.65
C SER A 95 -31.43 2.04 18.74
N SER A 96 -32.56 2.44 19.35
CA SER A 96 -33.72 3.05 18.69
C SER A 96 -33.60 4.59 18.53
N GLN A 97 -32.39 5.13 18.33
CA GLN A 97 -32.18 6.57 18.14
C GLN A 97 -31.27 6.94 16.95
N GLN A 98 -31.54 8.13 16.42
CA GLN A 98 -31.39 8.65 15.05
C GLN A 98 -29.98 8.83 14.47
N GLN A 99 -28.90 8.39 15.11
CA GLN A 99 -27.55 8.55 14.53
C GLN A 99 -26.57 7.49 15.02
N THR A 100 -26.03 6.73 14.07
CA THR A 100 -25.09 5.64 14.33
C THR A 100 -23.69 6.22 14.57
N PRO A 101 -23.01 5.87 15.69
CA PRO A 101 -21.64 6.31 15.93
C PRO A 101 -20.72 5.79 14.83
N VAL A 102 -19.74 6.60 14.42
CA VAL A 102 -18.76 6.23 13.39
C VAL A 102 -17.39 6.08 14.05
N GLU A 103 -16.64 5.07 13.67
CA GLU A 103 -15.29 4.82 14.16
C GLU A 103 -14.30 4.81 13.00
N ILE A 104 -13.25 5.63 13.09
CA ILE A 104 -12.06 5.52 12.22
C ILE A 104 -11.03 4.66 12.95
N ILE A 105 -10.57 3.60 12.29
CA ILE A 105 -9.53 2.71 12.78
C ILE A 105 -8.33 2.82 11.84
N SER A 106 -7.15 3.11 12.39
CA SER A 106 -5.87 3.00 11.69
C SER A 106 -5.05 1.91 12.34
N ARG A 107 -4.54 0.95 11.56
CA ARG A 107 -3.72 -0.17 12.04
C ARG A 107 -2.46 -0.28 11.20
N ASP A 108 -1.32 -0.50 11.84
CA ASP A 108 -0.07 -0.80 11.14
C ASP A 108 0.28 -2.30 11.10
N GLU A 109 1.28 -2.66 10.29
CA GLU A 109 1.72 -4.06 10.10
C GLU A 109 2.27 -4.73 11.36
N ILE A 110 2.79 -3.94 12.31
CA ILE A 110 3.31 -4.47 13.59
C ILE A 110 2.20 -4.61 14.66
N GLY A 111 0.99 -4.17 14.32
CA GLY A 111 -0.24 -4.35 15.10
C GLY A 111 -0.54 -3.21 16.07
N ASN A 112 0.08 -2.05 15.89
CA ASN A 112 -0.36 -0.85 16.58
C ASN A 112 -1.67 -0.38 15.96
N GLU A 113 -2.53 0.20 16.78
CA GLU A 113 -3.88 0.56 16.38
C GLU A 113 -4.30 1.88 17.04
N MET A 114 -4.79 2.80 16.22
CA MET A 114 -5.40 4.04 16.65
C MET A 114 -6.89 3.99 16.32
N ARG A 115 -7.74 4.28 17.29
CA ARG A 115 -9.20 4.33 17.14
C ARG A 115 -9.70 5.73 17.47
N LEU A 116 -10.58 6.25 16.63
CA LEU A 116 -11.24 7.54 16.81
C LEU A 116 -12.74 7.32 16.69
N CYS A 117 -13.49 7.55 17.76
CA CYS A 117 -14.94 7.37 17.80
C CYS A 117 -15.64 8.72 17.70
N PHE A 118 -16.62 8.79 16.81
CA PHE A 118 -17.39 9.98 16.50
C PHE A 118 -18.86 9.74 16.80
N GLU A 119 -19.45 10.68 17.52
CA GLU A 119 -20.88 10.77 17.72
C GLU A 119 -21.36 12.07 17.10
N ASN A 120 -22.39 11.99 16.25
CA ASN A 120 -22.94 13.14 15.52
C ASN A 120 -21.87 13.93 14.73
N GLY A 121 -20.87 13.23 14.19
CA GLY A 121 -19.76 13.81 13.43
C GLY A 121 -18.69 14.52 14.29
N ILE A 122 -18.73 14.38 15.61
CA ILE A 122 -17.79 14.98 16.56
C ILE A 122 -16.99 13.88 17.26
N LEU A 123 -15.67 14.04 17.33
CA LEU A 123 -14.76 13.13 18.01
C LEU A 123 -15.04 13.14 19.53
N THR A 124 -15.57 12.05 20.07
CA THR A 124 -15.88 11.89 21.51
C THR A 124 -14.80 11.11 22.24
N ARG A 125 -14.18 10.12 21.57
CA ARG A 125 -13.16 9.25 22.16
C ARG A 125 -12.03 9.00 21.18
N LYS A 126 -10.80 8.99 21.70
CA LYS A 126 -9.61 8.54 20.96
C LYS A 126 -8.84 7.53 21.78
N GLU A 127 -8.36 6.46 21.13
CA GLU A 127 -7.57 5.41 21.76
C GLU A 127 -6.35 5.07 20.92
N LEU A 128 -5.27 4.70 21.60
CA LEU A 128 -4.03 4.22 20.99
C LEU A 128 -3.60 2.94 21.69
N LEU A 129 -3.58 1.84 20.94
CA LEU A 129 -3.20 0.52 21.41
C LEU A 129 -1.88 0.13 20.72
N TRP A 130 -0.86 -0.12 21.52
CA TRP A 130 0.42 -0.62 21.03
C TRP A 130 0.42 -2.15 21.06
N SER A 131 0.88 -2.78 19.98
CA SER A 131 0.95 -4.24 19.88
C SER A 131 1.83 -4.85 20.98
N ILE A 132 1.40 -5.96 21.58
CA ILE A 132 2.21 -6.73 22.53
C ILE A 132 3.53 -7.19 21.88
N LYS A 133 3.56 -7.46 20.56
CA LYS A 133 4.80 -7.77 19.84
C LYS A 133 5.79 -6.60 19.89
N ASN A 134 5.29 -5.36 19.84
CA ASN A 134 6.09 -4.15 20.00
C ASN A 134 6.58 -4.01 21.46
N THR A 135 5.71 -4.22 22.44
CA THR A 135 6.06 -4.19 23.87
C THR A 135 7.09 -5.26 24.27
N VAL A 136 7.05 -6.44 23.64
CA VAL A 136 8.01 -7.54 23.86
C VAL A 136 9.31 -7.35 23.08
N MET A 137 9.27 -6.83 21.85
CA MET A 137 10.46 -6.39 21.10
C MET A 137 11.22 -5.32 21.90
N LEU A 138 10.54 -4.28 22.38
CA LEU A 138 11.14 -3.22 23.22
C LEU A 138 11.79 -3.77 24.50
N LYS A 139 11.21 -4.80 25.12
CA LYS A 139 11.79 -5.45 26.31
C LYS A 139 13.02 -6.30 26.01
N LYS A 140 13.13 -6.89 24.81
CA LYS A 140 14.26 -7.73 24.40
C LYS A 140 15.43 -6.93 23.80
N ILE A 141 15.17 -5.73 23.31
CA ILE A 141 16.18 -4.86 22.72
C ILE A 141 16.94 -4.14 23.84
N SER A 142 18.26 -4.24 23.82
CA SER A 142 19.13 -3.55 24.79
C SER A 142 18.85 -2.04 24.78
N LYS A 143 18.99 -1.39 25.93
CA LYS A 143 18.71 0.05 26.09
C LYS A 143 19.47 0.92 25.06
N SER A 144 20.68 0.49 24.67
CA SER A 144 21.49 1.14 23.65
C SER A 144 20.90 1.02 22.24
N ALA A 145 20.30 -0.12 21.89
CA ALA A 145 19.63 -0.27 20.60
C ALA A 145 18.29 0.48 20.55
N ARG A 146 17.54 0.56 21.66
CA ARG A 146 16.34 1.42 21.76
C ARG A 146 16.63 2.89 21.51
N LYS A 147 17.75 3.40 22.04
CA LYS A 147 18.22 4.77 21.82
C LYS A 147 18.66 5.02 20.37
N ALA A 148 19.20 4.02 19.69
CA ALA A 148 19.67 4.15 18.30
C ALA A 148 18.52 4.24 17.27
N VAL A 149 17.33 3.71 17.58
CA VAL A 149 16.12 3.80 16.73
C VAL A 149 15.05 4.76 17.29
N GLY A 150 15.39 5.60 18.27
CA GLY A 150 14.49 6.65 18.78
C GLY A 150 13.29 6.14 19.58
N LEU A 151 13.39 4.95 20.17
CA LEU A 151 12.31 4.30 20.92
C LEU A 151 12.35 4.56 22.44
N ASP A 152 13.43 5.13 22.97
CA ASP A 152 13.51 5.64 24.34
C ASP A 152 13.32 7.17 24.31
N LEU A 153 12.25 7.67 24.93
CA LEU A 153 11.98 9.11 25.19
C LEU A 153 13.03 9.72 26.14
#